data_AF-A0A356S3V9-F1
#
_entry.id   AF-A0A356S3V9-F1
#
_cell.length_a   1.000
_cell.length_b   1.000
_cell.length_c   1.000
_cell.angle_alpha   90.00
_cell.angle_beta   90.00
_cell.angle_gamma   90.00
#
_symmetry.space_group_name_H-M   'P 1'
#
loop_
_entity.id
_entity.type
_entity.pdbx_description
1 polymer ?
#
loop_
_entity_poly.entity_id
_entity_poly.type
_entity_poly.pdbx_seq_one_letter_code
_entity_poly.pdbx_strand_id
1 'polypeptide(L)'
;WQPFFEWRVLSHVLMLPAFILLAAGNMPPSHLGATVRNPMVLGVVLWGMAHLWANGDLASVLLFGSFTVWGVVKFTSLARNYELPAKSPRIFWDIIAVVVGLILYGLITIFHGQVFGVGLSLA
;
A
#
# COMPACT_ATOMS: atom_id res chain seq x y z
N TRP A 1 -12.46 -18.32 4.92
CA TRP A 1 -12.30 -18.71 3.50
C TRP A 1 -10.84 -19.10 3.26
N GLN A 2 -10.48 -19.79 2.17
CA GLN A 2 -9.06 -19.99 1.83
C GLN A 2 -8.90 -19.70 0.33
N PRO A 3 -8.18 -18.63 -0.05
CA PRO A 3 -7.97 -18.28 -1.45
C PRO A 3 -7.09 -19.33 -2.15
N PHE A 4 -7.33 -19.56 -3.44
CA PHE A 4 -6.50 -20.45 -4.25
C PHE A 4 -5.04 -19.97 -4.23
N PHE A 5 -4.11 -20.89 -4.01
CA PHE A 5 -2.69 -20.58 -3.84
C PHE A 5 -2.12 -19.78 -5.02
N GLU A 6 -2.44 -20.18 -6.25
CA GLU A 6 -2.00 -19.53 -7.49
C GLU A 6 -2.44 -18.06 -7.60
N TRP A 7 -3.55 -17.69 -6.95
CA TRP A 7 -4.12 -16.35 -7.04
C TRP A 7 -3.41 -15.35 -6.11
N ARG A 8 -2.47 -15.81 -5.27
CA ARG A 8 -1.61 -14.94 -4.44
C ARG A 8 -0.69 -14.05 -5.27
N VAL A 9 -0.50 -14.34 -6.55
CA VAL A 9 0.19 -13.43 -7.48
C VAL A 9 -0.49 -12.05 -7.51
N LEU A 10 -1.81 -11.99 -7.36
CA LEU A 10 -2.54 -10.72 -7.29
C LEU A 10 -2.13 -9.90 -6.07
N SER A 11 -1.90 -10.55 -4.92
CA SER A 11 -1.38 -9.87 -3.73
C SER A 11 0.01 -9.29 -3.98
N HIS A 12 0.90 -10.02 -4.66
CA HIS A 12 2.24 -9.51 -4.99
C HIS A 12 2.18 -8.28 -5.90
N VAL A 13 1.30 -8.32 -6.90
CA VAL A 13 1.10 -7.22 -7.85
C VAL A 13 0.45 -6.01 -7.17
N LEU A 14 -0.54 -6.19 -6.29
CA LEU A 14 -1.19 -5.09 -5.55
C LEU A 14 -0.26 -4.44 -4.51
N MET A 15 0.70 -5.18 -3.98
CA MET A 15 1.67 -4.63 -3.03
C MET A 15 2.64 -3.64 -3.67
N LEU A 16 2.96 -3.77 -4.97
CA LEU A 16 3.80 -2.81 -5.69
C LEU A 16 3.26 -1.36 -5.63
N PRO A 17 2.04 -1.06 -6.11
CA PRO A 17 1.48 0.27 -5.97
C PRO A 17 1.22 0.63 -4.50
N ALA A 18 0.97 -0.32 -3.60
CA ALA A 18 0.79 -0.03 -2.17
C ALA A 18 2.05 0.60 -1.56
N PHE A 19 3.25 0.05 -1.82
CA PHE A 19 4.51 0.62 -1.32
C PHE A 19 4.88 1.95 -1.96
N ILE A 20 4.62 2.12 -3.26
CA ILE A 20 4.88 3.39 -3.97
C ILE A 20 3.99 4.50 -3.38
N LEU A 21 2.71 4.21 -3.15
CA LEU A 21 1.77 5.16 -2.54
C LEU A 21 2.11 5.46 -1.08
N LEU A 22 2.57 4.45 -0.33
CA LEU A 22 3.08 4.64 1.03
C LEU A 22 4.28 5.60 1.03
N ALA A 23 5.24 5.42 0.14
CA ALA A 23 6.39 6.30 -0.02
C ALA A 23 5.96 7.72 -0.42
N ALA A 24 5.10 7.85 -1.44
CA ALA A 24 4.62 9.13 -1.95
C ALA A 24 3.91 9.98 -0.88
N GLY A 25 3.19 9.35 0.05
CA GLY A 25 2.51 10.06 1.14
C GLY A 25 3.40 10.55 2.27
N ASN A 26 4.66 10.14 2.28
CA ASN A 26 5.65 10.55 3.27
C ASN A 26 6.77 11.42 2.66
N MET A 27 6.54 11.96 1.46
CA MET A 27 7.48 12.80 0.74
C MET A 27 6.91 14.20 0.50
N PRO A 28 7.77 15.18 0.15
CA PRO A 28 7.30 16.48 -0.31
C PRO A 28 6.40 16.37 -1.56
N PRO A 29 5.63 17.41 -1.88
CA PRO A 29 4.60 17.34 -2.92
C PRO A 29 5.11 16.80 -4.27
N SER A 30 4.52 15.69 -4.70
CA SER A 30 4.70 15.05 -6.01
C SER A 30 3.41 15.12 -6.82
N HIS A 31 3.45 14.87 -8.13
CA HIS A 31 2.24 14.84 -8.96
C HIS A 31 1.31 13.70 -8.54
N LEU A 32 1.85 12.51 -8.29
CA LEU A 32 1.12 11.35 -7.77
C LEU A 32 0.42 11.69 -6.45
N GLY A 33 1.14 12.33 -5.52
CA GLY A 33 0.58 12.77 -4.25
C GLY A 33 -0.54 13.79 -4.43
N ALA A 34 -0.36 14.76 -5.32
CA ALA A 34 -1.37 15.78 -5.61
C ALA A 34 -2.63 15.19 -6.28
N THR A 35 -2.48 14.22 -7.18
CA THR A 35 -3.59 13.54 -7.86
C THR A 35 -4.35 12.62 -6.91
N VAL A 36 -3.65 11.83 -6.10
CA VAL A 36 -4.26 10.88 -5.16
C VAL A 36 -4.75 11.56 -3.89
N ARG A 37 -4.22 12.74 -3.56
CA ARG A 37 -4.50 13.58 -2.38
C ARG A 37 -4.03 12.99 -1.06
N ASN A 38 -4.33 11.71 -0.81
CA ASN A 38 -3.95 10.98 0.39
C ASN A 38 -3.31 9.63 0.03
N PRO A 39 -2.17 9.64 -0.67
CA PRO A 39 -1.54 8.42 -1.21
C PRO A 39 -1.21 7.39 -0.13
N MET A 40 -0.71 7.80 1.05
CA MET A 40 -0.43 6.87 2.15
C MET A 40 -1.67 6.04 2.54
N VAL A 41 -2.83 6.70 2.68
CA VAL A 41 -4.07 6.04 3.09
C VAL A 41 -4.56 5.08 2.00
N LEU A 42 -4.47 5.47 0.73
CA LEU A 42 -4.79 4.57 -0.38
C LEU A 42 -3.82 3.37 -0.43
N GLY A 43 -2.54 3.59 -0.14
CA GLY A 43 -1.55 2.53 -0.01
C GLY A 43 -1.91 1.51 1.08
N VAL A 44 -2.39 1.97 2.24
CA VAL A 44 -2.88 1.09 3.33
C VAL A 44 -4.13 0.30 2.92
N VAL A 45 -5.04 0.91 2.15
CA VAL A 45 -6.21 0.19 1.61
C VAL A 45 -5.77 -0.92 0.66
N LEU A 46 -4.89 -0.62 -0.30
CA LEU A 46 -4.37 -1.64 -1.23
C LEU A 46 -3.60 -2.74 -0.50
N TRP A 47 -2.80 -2.37 0.51
CA TRP A 47 -2.09 -3.31 1.38
C TRP A 47 -3.06 -4.26 2.08
N GLY A 48 -4.10 -3.74 2.73
CA GLY A 48 -5.08 -4.56 3.44
C GLY A 48 -5.85 -5.48 2.49
N MET A 49 -6.27 -4.97 1.33
CA MET A 49 -6.91 -5.78 0.29
C MET A 49 -6.01 -6.89 -0.23
N ALA A 50 -4.73 -6.59 -0.48
CA ALA A 50 -3.75 -7.59 -0.94
C ALA A 50 -3.58 -8.71 0.09
N HIS A 51 -3.53 -8.39 1.38
CA HIS A 51 -3.38 -9.38 2.44
C HIS A 51 -4.64 -10.23 2.64
N LEU A 52 -5.83 -9.61 2.58
CA LEU A 52 -7.10 -10.36 2.62
C LEU A 52 -7.22 -11.35 1.46
N TRP A 53 -6.70 -10.99 0.29
CA TRP A 53 -6.68 -11.86 -0.88
C TRP A 53 -5.74 -13.07 -0.72
N ALA A 54 -4.70 -12.97 0.11
CA ALA A 54 -3.75 -14.07 0.34
C ALA A 54 -4.03 -14.90 1.60
N ASN A 55 -4.69 -14.30 2.60
CA ASN A 55 -4.81 -14.85 3.95
C ASN A 55 -6.27 -14.89 4.41
N GLY A 56 -6.76 -16.10 4.68
CA GLY A 56 -8.17 -16.33 4.97
C GLY A 56 -8.50 -16.80 6.38
N ASP A 57 -7.51 -16.86 7.26
CA ASP A 57 -7.70 -17.13 8.69
C ASP A 57 -8.32 -15.92 9.41
N LEU A 58 -8.91 -16.17 10.58
CA LEU A 58 -9.67 -15.16 11.31
C LEU A 58 -8.79 -13.98 11.77
N ALA A 59 -7.56 -14.25 12.21
CA ALA A 59 -6.67 -13.20 12.71
C ALA A 59 -6.29 -12.23 11.57
N SER A 60 -5.93 -12.76 10.41
CA SER A 60 -5.67 -11.97 9.20
C SER A 60 -6.89 -11.17 8.77
N VAL A 61 -8.08 -11.79 8.73
CA VAL A 61 -9.31 -11.09 8.33
C VAL A 61 -9.63 -9.93 9.27
N LEU A 62 -9.49 -10.12 10.58
CA LEU A 62 -9.71 -9.06 11.54
C LEU A 62 -8.69 -7.93 11.36
N LEU A 63 -7.39 -8.25 11.30
CA LEU A 63 -6.34 -7.24 11.18
C LEU A 63 -6.47 -6.45 9.87
N PHE A 64 -6.34 -7.13 8.73
CA PHE A 64 -6.31 -6.48 7.42
C PHE A 64 -7.68 -5.92 7.04
N GLY A 65 -8.77 -6.57 7.47
CA GLY A 65 -10.14 -6.09 7.29
C GLY A 65 -10.38 -4.78 8.03
N SER A 66 -10.00 -4.69 9.31
CA SER A 66 -10.16 -3.45 10.08
C SER A 66 -9.38 -2.29 9.47
N PHE A 67 -8.13 -2.49 9.06
CA PHE A 67 -7.35 -1.45 8.38
C PHE A 67 -7.91 -1.08 7.01
N THR A 68 -8.43 -2.04 6.24
CA THR A 68 -9.04 -1.77 4.93
C THR A 68 -10.31 -0.92 5.09
N VAL A 69 -11.22 -1.31 5.98
CA VAL A 69 -12.46 -0.57 6.26
C VAL A 69 -12.14 0.83 6.77
N TRP A 70 -11.25 0.94 7.76
CA TRP A 70 -10.79 2.22 8.27
C TRP A 70 -10.18 3.08 7.17
N GLY A 71 -9.30 2.51 6.34
CA GLY A 71 -8.61 3.21 5.27
C GLY A 71 -9.58 3.77 4.22
N VAL A 72 -10.59 3.01 3.83
CA VAL A 72 -11.64 3.47 2.89
C VAL A 72 -12.44 4.64 3.48
N VAL A 73 -12.89 4.51 4.74
CA VAL A 73 -13.61 5.58 5.44
C VAL A 73 -12.73 6.83 5.58
N LYS A 74 -11.45 6.65 5.94
CA LYS A 74 -10.51 7.77 6.11
C LYS A 74 -10.18 8.45 4.78
N PHE A 75 -9.93 7.68 3.73
CA PHE A 75 -9.60 8.20 2.40
C PHE A 75 -10.75 9.07 1.85
N THR A 76 -11.98 8.56 1.95
CA THR A 76 -13.18 9.31 1.51
C THR A 76 -13.47 10.54 2.38
N SER A 77 -13.24 10.44 3.69
CA SER A 77 -13.37 11.59 4.61
C SER A 77 -12.36 12.70 4.31
N LEU A 78 -11.08 12.35 4.11
CA LEU A 78 -10.02 13.31 3.82
C LEU A 78 -10.17 13.94 2.42
N ALA A 79 -10.75 13.22 1.46
CA ALA A 79 -10.98 13.74 0.11
C ALA A 79 -11.87 15.00 0.09
N ARG A 80 -12.74 15.17 1.10
CA ARG A 80 -13.63 16.33 1.26
C ARG A 80 -12.93 17.58 1.75
N ASN A 81 -11.83 17.43 2.50
CA ASN A 81 -11.09 18.52 3.14
C ASN A 81 -9.66 18.63 2.57
N TYR A 82 -9.46 18.25 1.31
CA TYR A 82 -8.14 18.30 0.71
C TYR A 82 -7.75 19.74 0.37
N GLU A 83 -6.69 20.22 1.02
CA GLU A 83 -6.07 21.50 0.73
C GLU A 83 -4.97 21.33 -0.33
N LEU A 84 -4.86 22.30 -1.23
CA LEU A 84 -3.80 22.29 -2.23
C LEU A 84 -2.43 22.44 -1.54
N PRO A 85 -1.40 21.69 -1.99
CA PRO A 85 -0.07 21.81 -1.39
C PRO A 85 0.47 23.23 -1.54
N ALA A 86 1.06 23.77 -0.47
CA ALA A 86 1.64 25.12 -0.48
C ALA A 86 2.81 25.28 -1.47
N LYS A 87 3.44 24.17 -1.86
CA LYS A 87 4.50 24.12 -2.88
C LYS A 87 3.99 23.37 -4.10
N SER A 88 4.32 23.87 -5.29
CA SER A 88 3.99 23.18 -6.53
C SER A 88 4.61 21.77 -6.53
N PRO A 89 3.86 20.75 -7.00
CA PRO A 89 4.37 19.39 -7.10
C PRO A 89 5.57 19.32 -8.05
N ARG A 90 6.49 18.39 -7.78
CA ARG A 90 7.69 18.19 -8.61
C ARG A 90 7.84 16.73 -8.98
N ILE A 91 8.07 16.47 -10.28
CA ILE A 91 8.33 15.12 -10.82
C ILE A 91 9.50 14.40 -10.14
N PHE A 92 10.47 15.16 -9.61
CA PHE A 92 11.55 14.61 -8.82
C PHE A 92 11.03 13.74 -7.66
N TRP A 93 10.00 14.21 -6.94
CA TRP A 93 9.43 13.46 -5.81
C TRP A 93 8.61 12.25 -6.26
N ASP A 94 8.04 12.26 -7.46
CA ASP A 94 7.42 11.07 -8.04
C ASP A 94 8.46 9.97 -8.31
N ILE A 95 9.61 10.35 -8.88
CA ILE A 95 10.72 9.42 -9.14
C ILE A 95 11.25 8.84 -7.82
N ILE A 96 11.48 9.69 -6.81
CA ILE A 96 11.94 9.23 -5.50
C ILE A 96 10.89 8.30 -4.85
N ALA A 97 9.59 8.61 -4.94
CA ALA A 97 8.54 7.75 -4.40
C ALA A 97 8.51 6.36 -5.06
N VAL A 98 8.67 6.30 -6.39
CA VAL A 98 8.76 5.03 -7.12
C VAL A 98 10.01 4.25 -6.71
N VAL A 99 11.18 4.89 -6.72
CA VAL A 99 12.44 4.21 -6.37
C VAL A 99 12.41 3.68 -4.94
N VAL A 100 12.03 4.51 -3.97
CA VAL A 100 11.93 4.10 -2.56
C VAL A 100 10.86 3.04 -2.38
N GLY A 101 9.69 3.19 -3.01
CA GLY A 101 8.62 2.19 -2.96
C GLY A 101 9.06 0.82 -3.49
N LEU A 102 9.79 0.78 -4.61
CA LEU A 102 10.34 -0.45 -5.19
C LEU A 102 11.42 -1.08 -4.30
N ILE A 103 12.29 -0.28 -3.70
CA ILE A 103 13.29 -0.76 -2.74
C ILE A 103 12.60 -1.38 -1.52
N LEU A 104 11.63 -0.68 -0.92
CA LEU A 104 10.89 -1.18 0.23
C LEU A 104 10.11 -2.46 -0.10
N TYR A 105 9.45 -2.50 -1.26
CA TYR A 105 8.78 -3.71 -1.74
C TYR A 105 9.77 -4.87 -1.84
N GLY A 106 10.90 -4.70 -2.54
CA GLY A 106 11.90 -5.76 -2.70
C GLY A 106 12.46 -6.25 -1.36
N LEU A 107 12.82 -5.33 -0.46
CA LEU A 107 13.31 -5.68 0.87
C LEU A 107 12.26 -6.47 1.67
N ILE A 108 11.02 -5.98 1.73
CA ILE A 108 9.95 -6.66 2.47
C ILE A 108 9.63 -8.01 1.83
N THR A 109 9.63 -8.12 0.49
CA THR A 109 9.39 -9.39 -0.18
C THR A 109 10.46 -10.43 0.17
N ILE A 110 11.74 -10.05 0.18
CA ILE A 110 12.86 -10.95 0.50
C ILE A 110 12.88 -11.33 1.98
N PHE A 111 12.61 -10.38 2.88
CA PHE A 111 12.75 -10.57 4.33
C PHE A 111 11.42 -10.81 5.05
N HIS A 112 10.32 -11.06 4.31
CA HIS A 112 8.99 -11.18 4.91
C HIS A 112 8.92 -12.27 5.99
N GLY A 113 9.56 -13.42 5.75
CA GLY A 113 9.61 -14.52 6.71
C GLY A 113 10.36 -14.16 8.00
N GLN A 114 11.43 -13.40 7.88
CA GLN A 114 12.28 -12.98 8.99
C GLN A 114 11.62 -11.88 9.83
N VAL A 115 10.89 -10.98 9.18
CA VAL A 115 10.24 -9.84 9.85
C VAL A 115 8.88 -10.21 10.43
N PHE A 116 8.11 -11.07 9.75
CA PHE A 116 6.72 -11.36 10.10
C PHE A 116 6.44 -12.84 10.42
N GLY A 117 7.45 -13.72 10.33
CA GLY A 117 7.31 -15.15 10.63
C GLY A 117 6.67 -15.99 9.52
N VAL A 118 6.32 -15.39 8.38
CA VAL A 118 5.68 -16.08 7.24
C VAL A 118 6.42 -15.75 5.95
N GLY A 119 7.04 -16.74 5.30
CA GLY A 119 7.74 -16.53 4.02
C GLY A 119 6.77 -16.31 2.86
N LEU A 120 7.22 -15.59 1.82
CA LEU A 120 6.49 -15.48 0.56
C LEU A 120 7.01 -16.53 -0.43
N SER A 121 6.08 -17.18 -1.15
CA SER A 121 6.40 -18.00 -2.32
C SER A 121 6.13 -17.18 -3.57
N LEU A 122 7.15 -16.97 -4.40
CA LEU A 122 7.02 -16.26 -5.68
C LEU A 122 6.47 -17.16 -6.80
N ALA A 123 6.39 -18.47 -6.54
CA ALA A 123 5.71 -19.53 -7.28
C ALA A 123 5.57 -20.74 -6.36
#